data_AF-A0A955LYE9-F1
#
_entry.id   AF-A0A955LYE9-F1
#
_cell.length_a   1.000
_cell.length_b   1.000
_cell.length_c   1.000
_cell.angle_alpha   90.00
_cell.angle_beta   90.00
_cell.angle_gamma   90.00
#
_symmetry.space_group_name_H-M   'P 1'
#
loop_
_entity.id
_entity.type
_entity.pdbx_description
1 polymer ?
#
loop_
_entity_poly.entity_id
_entity_poly.type
_entity_poly.pdbx_seq_one_letter_code
_entity_poly.pdbx_strand_id
1 'polypeptide(L)'
;MKEMNAKRKKTIAGKKYPHIFTSPGNLIAIYTVLRILQQIRKDLGLEAMLEYQDRYLLTMESEYPQLGTAVTQVLAVKNAADMYNEALS
;
A
#
# COMPACT_ATOMS: atom_id res chain seq x y z
N MET A 1 -22.04 29.78 5.40
CA MET A 1 -21.29 29.20 4.24
C MET A 1 -19.81 28.92 4.51
N LYS A 2 -19.05 29.81 5.19
CA LYS A 2 -17.61 29.59 5.48
C LYS A 2 -17.33 28.39 6.42
N GLU A 3 -18.21 28.12 7.38
CA GLU A 3 -18.05 27.01 8.34
C GLU A 3 -18.24 25.62 7.72
N MET A 4 -19.09 25.50 6.71
CA MET A 4 -19.33 24.23 6.00
C MET A 4 -18.10 23.81 5.16
N ASN A 5 -17.37 24.79 4.63
CA ASN A 5 -16.10 24.58 3.92
C ASN A 5 -14.94 24.28 4.89
N ALA A 6 -14.93 24.86 6.07
CA ALA A 6 -13.95 24.55 7.12
C ALA A 6 -14.14 23.13 7.69
N LYS A 7 -15.39 22.69 7.87
CA LYS A 7 -15.71 21.29 8.21
C LYS A 7 -15.26 20.32 7.11
N ARG A 8 -15.55 20.60 5.83
CA ARG A 8 -15.08 19.78 4.69
C ARG A 8 -13.55 19.66 4.62
N LYS A 9 -12.80 20.74 4.87
CA LYS A 9 -11.33 20.71 4.92
C LYS A 9 -10.80 19.86 6.10
N LYS A 10 -11.46 19.90 7.27
CA LYS A 10 -11.10 19.06 8.42
C LYS A 10 -11.41 17.57 8.20
N THR A 11 -12.44 17.21 7.42
CA THR A 11 -12.71 15.80 7.09
C THR A 11 -11.71 15.20 6.10
N ILE A 12 -11.08 16.03 5.27
CA ILE A 12 -10.05 15.58 4.32
C ILE A 12 -8.72 15.33 5.07
N ALA A 13 -8.41 16.13 6.09
CA ALA A 13 -7.24 15.96 6.95
C ALA A 13 -7.35 14.84 8.01
N GLY A 14 -8.46 14.09 8.01
CA GLY A 14 -8.81 13.13 9.06
C GLY A 14 -9.31 11.78 8.56
N LYS A 15 -9.11 11.44 7.28
CA LYS A 15 -9.27 10.04 6.85
C LYS A 15 -8.11 9.24 7.42
N LYS A 16 -8.25 8.85 8.69
CA LYS A 16 -7.53 7.68 9.19
C LYS A 16 -7.81 6.59 8.16
N TYR A 17 -6.77 5.98 7.63
CA TYR A 17 -6.85 4.74 6.87
C TYR A 17 -6.53 3.56 7.80
N PRO A 18 -7.17 3.42 8.98
CA PRO A 18 -6.66 2.54 10.04
C PRO A 18 -6.80 1.05 9.70
N HIS A 19 -7.42 0.73 8.55
CA HIS A 19 -7.78 -0.62 8.13
C HIS A 19 -7.17 -1.04 6.79
N ILE A 20 -6.37 -0.19 6.12
CA ILE A 20 -5.75 -0.58 4.85
C ILE A 20 -4.86 -1.80 5.05
N PHE A 21 -4.09 -1.86 6.14
CA PHE A 21 -3.22 -3.00 6.43
C PHE A 21 -3.84 -4.05 7.37
N THR A 22 -4.94 -3.73 8.07
CA THR A 22 -5.44 -4.57 9.17
C THR A 22 -6.84 -5.15 8.94
N SER A 23 -7.55 -4.76 7.88
CA SER A 23 -8.82 -5.43 7.56
C SER A 23 -8.55 -6.88 7.12
N PRO A 24 -9.42 -7.86 7.48
CA PRO A 24 -9.21 -9.25 7.11
C PRO A 24 -9.02 -9.48 5.60
N GLY A 25 -9.80 -8.79 4.77
CA GLY A 25 -9.67 -8.87 3.31
C GLY A 25 -8.33 -8.36 2.81
N ASN A 26 -7.85 -7.24 3.35
CA ASN A 26 -6.56 -6.70 2.96
C ASN A 26 -5.39 -7.55 3.49
N LEU A 27 -5.52 -8.13 4.69
CA LEU A 27 -4.54 -9.06 5.23
C LEU A 27 -4.39 -10.29 4.33
N ILE A 28 -5.49 -10.87 3.85
CA ILE A 28 -5.47 -11.98 2.90
C ILE A 28 -4.77 -11.57 1.61
N ALA A 29 -5.09 -10.39 1.06
CA ALA A 29 -4.47 -9.89 -0.17
C ALA A 29 -2.95 -9.67 0.01
N ILE A 30 -2.53 -8.99 1.08
CA ILE A 30 -1.12 -8.75 1.41
C ILE A 30 -0.40 -10.07 1.59
N TYR A 31 -0.96 -10.99 2.39
CA TYR A 31 -0.36 -12.30 2.64
C TYR A 31 -0.19 -13.09 1.34
N THR A 32 -1.19 -13.07 0.45
CA THR A 32 -1.14 -13.74 -0.86
C THR A 32 0.00 -13.18 -1.71
N VAL A 33 0.11 -11.86 -1.83
CA VAL A 33 1.18 -11.21 -2.62
C VAL A 33 2.56 -11.55 -2.04
N LEU A 34 2.74 -11.48 -0.72
CA LEU A 34 4.01 -11.84 -0.08
C LEU A 34 4.40 -13.30 -0.33
N ARG A 35 3.43 -14.23 -0.34
CA ARG A 35 3.67 -15.64 -0.65
C ARG A 35 4.04 -15.87 -2.11
N ILE A 36 3.42 -15.14 -3.05
CA ILE A 36 3.78 -15.19 -4.47
C ILE A 36 5.21 -14.69 -4.67
N LEU A 37 5.56 -13.53 -4.12
CA LEU A 37 6.92 -12.97 -4.21
C LEU A 37 7.96 -13.92 -3.59
N GLN A 38 7.64 -14.50 -2.43
CA GLN A 38 8.50 -15.50 -1.79
C GLN A 38 8.71 -16.74 -2.68
N GLN A 39 7.68 -17.20 -3.37
CA GLN A 39 7.76 -18.35 -4.26
C GLN A 39 8.59 -18.04 -5.50
N ILE A 40 8.35 -16.89 -6.16
CA ILE A 40 9.14 -16.43 -7.30
C ILE A 40 10.62 -16.32 -6.93
N ARG A 41 10.93 -15.73 -5.77
CA ARG A 41 12.31 -15.63 -5.28
C ARG A 41 12.99 -16.99 -5.11
N LYS A 42 12.24 -18.00 -4.63
CA LYS A 42 12.77 -19.36 -4.40
C LYS A 42 13.00 -20.10 -5.71
N ASP A 43 12.08 -19.95 -6.66
CA ASP A 43 12.07 -20.76 -7.88
C ASP A 43 12.90 -20.13 -9.01
N LEU A 44 12.91 -18.79 -9.10
CA LEU A 44 13.45 -18.03 -10.23
C LEU A 44 14.55 -17.03 -9.83
N GLY A 45 14.74 -16.80 -8.53
CA GLY A 45 15.76 -15.88 -8.01
C GLY A 45 15.23 -14.47 -7.73
N LEU A 46 16.14 -13.62 -7.22
CA LEU A 46 15.81 -12.29 -6.72
C LEU A 46 15.41 -11.34 -7.85
N GLU A 47 16.14 -11.40 -8.97
CA GLU A 47 15.94 -10.55 -10.15
C GLU A 47 14.55 -10.75 -10.74
N ALA A 48 14.11 -12.01 -10.87
CA ALA A 48 12.77 -12.34 -11.35
C ALA A 48 11.66 -11.84 -10.40
N MET A 49 11.89 -11.90 -9.09
CA MET A 49 10.95 -11.37 -8.10
C MET A 49 10.81 -9.85 -8.23
N LEU A 50 11.92 -9.13 -8.38
CA LEU A 50 11.94 -7.68 -8.57
C LEU A 50 11.24 -7.29 -9.88
N GLU A 51 11.56 -7.95 -10.98
CA GLU A 51 10.92 -7.68 -12.28
C GLU A 51 9.40 -7.91 -12.21
N TYR A 52 8.96 -9.02 -11.58
CA TYR A 52 7.55 -9.30 -11.38
C TYR A 52 6.86 -8.19 -10.57
N GLN A 53 7.49 -7.76 -9.47
CA GLN A 53 6.97 -6.71 -8.61
C GLN A 53 6.81 -5.39 -9.39
N ASP A 54 7.83 -4.97 -10.14
CA ASP A 54 7.81 -3.72 -10.91
C ASP A 54 6.72 -3.75 -11.99
N ARG A 55 6.61 -4.86 -12.74
CA ARG A 55 5.57 -5.01 -13.77
C ARG A 55 4.17 -4.98 -13.17
N TYR A 56 3.96 -5.66 -12.04
CA TYR A 56 2.65 -5.71 -11.40
C TYR A 56 2.22 -4.34 -10.84
N LEU A 57 3.17 -3.59 -10.25
CA LEU A 57 2.92 -2.22 -9.80
C LEU A 57 2.55 -1.31 -10.98
N LEU A 58 3.30 -1.36 -12.08
CA LEU A 58 3.01 -0.58 -13.29
C LEU A 58 1.61 -0.88 -13.85
N THR A 59 1.22 -2.16 -13.91
CA THR A 59 -0.13 -2.54 -14.34
C THR A 59 -1.19 -1.98 -13.40
N MET A 60 -1.01 -2.10 -12.09
CA MET A 60 -1.97 -1.59 -11.10
C MET A 60 -2.12 -0.07 -11.15
N GLU A 61 -1.01 0.65 -11.33
CA GLU A 61 -1.02 2.11 -11.48
C GLU A 61 -1.71 2.54 -12.77
N SER A 62 -1.51 1.80 -13.86
CA SER A 62 -2.16 2.09 -15.14
C SER A 62 -3.66 1.80 -15.12
N GLU A 63 -4.10 0.70 -14.48
CA GLU A 63 -5.52 0.32 -14.43
C GLU A 63 -6.29 1.08 -13.35
N TYR A 64 -5.64 1.42 -12.23
CA TYR A 64 -6.26 2.02 -11.06
C TYR A 64 -5.45 3.22 -10.54
N PRO A 65 -5.32 4.32 -11.30
CA PRO A 65 -4.49 5.47 -10.92
C PRO A 65 -4.90 6.12 -9.58
N GLN A 66 -6.17 6.03 -9.21
CA GLN A 66 -6.69 6.46 -7.91
C GLN A 66 -6.11 5.66 -6.73
N LEU A 67 -5.77 4.38 -6.95
CA LEU A 67 -5.16 3.52 -5.95
C LEU A 67 -3.72 3.96 -5.66
N GLY A 68 -2.94 4.23 -6.72
CA GLY A 68 -1.59 4.77 -6.59
C GLY A 68 -1.56 6.03 -5.74
N THR A 69 -2.42 7.01 -6.06
CA THR A 69 -2.52 8.26 -5.27
C THR A 69 -2.86 8.01 -3.80
N ALA A 70 -3.81 7.10 -3.51
CA ALA A 70 -4.19 6.77 -2.15
C ALA A 70 -3.05 6.08 -1.38
N VAL A 71 -2.35 5.14 -2.01
CA VAL A 71 -1.21 4.44 -1.41
C VAL A 71 -0.04 5.39 -1.16
N THR A 72 0.26 6.31 -2.09
CA THR A 72 1.29 7.36 -1.87
C THR A 72 0.99 8.20 -0.64
N GLN A 73 -0.28 8.59 -0.44
CA GLN A 73 -0.68 9.34 0.76
C GLN A 73 -0.50 8.53 2.04
N VAL A 74 -0.74 7.23 2.00
CA VAL A 74 -0.53 6.32 3.14
C VAL A 74 0.96 6.18 3.45
N LEU A 75 1.80 6.00 2.44
CA LEU A 75 3.26 5.88 2.59
C LEU A 75 3.91 7.18 3.11
N ALA A 76 3.30 8.33 2.83
CA ALA A 76 3.73 9.61 3.42
C ALA A 76 3.46 9.71 4.93
N VAL A 77 2.49 8.94 5.45
CA VAL A 77 2.13 8.93 6.88
C VAL A 77 2.77 7.76 7.62
N LYS A 78 2.84 6.59 6.99
CA LYS A 78 3.49 5.39 7.52
C LYS A 78 4.71 5.11 6.65
N ASN A 79 5.85 5.67 7.05
CA ASN A 79 7.06 5.61 6.24
C ASN A 79 7.57 4.16 6.15
N ALA A 80 8.24 3.82 5.04
CA ALA A 80 8.71 2.45 4.80
C ALA A 80 9.75 1.98 5.83
N ALA A 81 10.54 2.89 6.40
CA ALA A 81 11.54 2.57 7.41
C ALA A 81 10.89 2.16 8.74
N ASP A 82 9.82 2.83 9.15
CA ASP A 82 9.03 2.48 10.34
C ASP A 82 8.44 1.07 10.17
N MET A 83 7.85 0.80 9.00
CA MET A 83 7.30 -0.53 8.68
C MET A 83 8.37 -1.62 8.66
N TYR A 84 9.57 -1.32 8.15
CA TYR A 84 10.70 -2.24 8.17
C TYR A 84 11.15 -2.54 9.59
N ASN A 85 11.28 -1.52 10.43
CA ASN A 85 11.68 -1.68 11.83
C ASN A 85 10.62 -2.47 12.64
N GLU A 86 9.33 -2.20 12.42
CA GLU A 86 8.22 -2.98 13.03
C GLU A 86 8.27 -4.47 12.66
N ALA A 87 8.73 -4.81 11.46
CA ALA A 87 8.79 -6.21 11.01
C ALA A 87 9.98 -6.99 11.58
N LEU A 88 11.00 -6.29 12.07
CA LEU A 88 12.22 -6.88 12.64
C LEU A 88 12.24 -6.93 14.18
N SER A 89 11.31 -6.22 14.83
CA SER A 89 11.10 -6.26 16.29
C SER A 89 10.28 -7.47 16.72
#